data_AF-A0A959REP9-F1
#
_entry.id   AF-A0A959REP9-F1
#
_cell.length_a   1.000
_cell.length_b   1.000
_cell.length_c   1.000
_cell.angle_alpha   90.00
_cell.angle_beta   90.00
_cell.angle_gamma   90.00
#
_symmetry.space_group_name_H-M   'P 1'
#
loop_
_entity.id
_entity.type
_entity.pdbx_description
1 polymer ?
#
loop_
_entity_poly.entity_id
_entity_poly.type
_entity_poly.pdbx_seq_one_letter_code
_entity_poly.pdbx_strand_id
1 'polypeptide(L)'
;MRKNIITTLFSVLFLFTIVSGAFASPRNVLVEYITGTWCGNCPCGHQTVNTITSANPNTIILAYHAFGTDPFRNFNGNEIVNLLGLVSTPTSVIDRNVFIGTLSYPLWISGVENRYSSSPDSPVDIVITSKSFNDLTNELTVNVNATALDNLTGQYKINAVIVEDNLIYQQNFYSQCGTPGIVSNYEHDHVTRNMVNGAAGENLNTGNNWSMNQTISKGFQTTIDASWIPDNCRIVLFVYKEGSTLRTSEIQQAIQEAVTGTTGITSNNSGQVSGYELSQNYPNPFNPTTNIKFSIPEDGNVSFKIVDISGKEVENYVNGFLQRGSYNVEFDGSSFASGIYFYELKTDNFTDRKKMMLLK
;
A
#
# COMPACT_ATOMS: atom_id res chain seq x y z
N MET A 1 62.18 24.84 -37.79
CA MET A 1 60.85 25.46 -37.63
C MET A 1 59.89 24.44 -37.02
N ARG A 2 59.69 24.45 -35.69
CA ARG A 2 58.67 23.64 -35.01
C ARG A 2 57.53 24.57 -34.62
N LYS A 3 56.33 24.37 -35.16
CA LYS A 3 55.11 25.11 -34.78
C LYS A 3 54.47 24.39 -33.59
N ASN A 4 54.34 25.10 -32.47
CA ASN A 4 53.54 24.69 -31.32
C ASN A 4 52.07 24.97 -31.65
N ILE A 5 51.22 23.95 -31.57
CA ILE A 5 49.76 24.09 -31.60
C ILE A 5 49.30 24.11 -30.15
N ILE A 6 48.79 25.27 -29.72
CA ILE A 6 48.10 25.44 -28.44
C ILE A 6 46.62 25.17 -28.70
N THR A 7 46.11 24.07 -28.16
CA THR A 7 44.68 23.73 -28.18
C THR A 7 44.01 24.35 -26.96
N THR A 8 43.25 25.42 -27.17
CA THR A 8 42.44 26.07 -26.13
C THR A 8 41.17 25.24 -25.88
N LEU A 9 41.07 24.61 -24.70
CA LEU A 9 39.83 23.93 -24.26
C LEU A 9 38.81 25.00 -23.84
N PHE A 10 37.73 25.15 -24.60
CA PHE A 10 36.53 25.86 -24.16
C PHE A 10 35.71 24.93 -23.25
N SER A 11 35.77 25.15 -21.94
CA SER A 11 34.88 24.52 -20.98
C SER A 11 33.49 25.18 -21.06
N VAL A 12 32.54 24.50 -21.71
CA VAL A 12 31.12 24.86 -21.71
C VAL A 12 30.55 24.51 -20.34
N LEU A 13 30.36 25.51 -19.49
CA LEU A 13 29.70 25.37 -18.19
C LEU A 13 28.20 25.26 -18.42
N PHE A 14 27.66 24.04 -18.43
CA PHE A 14 26.21 23.82 -18.41
C PHE A 14 25.69 24.21 -17.01
N LEU A 15 25.07 25.39 -16.91
CA LEU A 15 24.21 25.72 -15.77
C LEU A 15 22.99 24.79 -15.85
N PHE A 16 23.00 23.70 -15.08
CA PHE A 16 21.77 22.97 -14.77
C PHE A 16 20.96 23.84 -13.81
N THR A 17 19.97 24.55 -14.34
CA THR A 17 18.83 24.97 -13.53
C THR A 17 18.15 23.71 -13.03
N ILE A 18 18.35 23.38 -11.76
CA ILE A 18 17.52 22.40 -11.04
C ILE A 18 16.13 23.03 -10.99
N VAL A 19 15.27 22.65 -11.94
CA VAL A 19 13.84 22.85 -11.79
C VAL A 19 13.45 21.93 -10.64
N SER A 20 13.14 22.52 -9.48
CA SER A 20 12.50 21.80 -8.39
C SER A 20 11.09 21.42 -8.86
N GLY A 21 10.99 20.30 -9.58
CA GLY A 21 9.71 19.68 -9.87
C GLY A 21 9.06 19.26 -8.55
N ALA A 22 7.75 19.46 -8.44
CA ALA A 22 6.97 18.90 -7.35
C ALA A 22 7.27 17.40 -7.23
N PHE A 23 7.54 16.92 -6.02
CA PHE A 23 7.69 15.49 -5.78
C PHE A 23 6.33 14.85 -6.03
N ALA A 24 6.15 14.09 -7.11
CA ALA A 24 4.89 13.40 -7.40
C ALA A 24 5.00 11.92 -6.99
N SER A 25 4.03 11.43 -6.22
CA SER A 25 3.91 9.99 -5.92
C SER A 25 3.01 9.35 -6.98
N PRO A 26 3.38 8.21 -7.57
CA PRO A 26 2.45 7.43 -8.38
C PRO A 26 1.16 7.16 -7.59
N ARG A 27 0.02 7.32 -8.25
CA ARG A 27 -1.29 7.05 -7.67
C ARG A 27 -1.50 5.55 -7.56
N ASN A 28 -2.02 5.10 -6.43
CA ASN A 28 -2.69 3.81 -6.32
C ASN A 28 -4.19 4.05 -6.38
N VAL A 29 -4.86 3.50 -7.40
CA VAL A 29 -6.32 3.66 -7.54
C VAL A 29 -7.03 2.77 -6.52
N LEU A 30 -8.03 3.31 -5.83
CA LEU A 30 -8.90 2.54 -4.93
C LEU A 30 -10.25 2.26 -5.60
N VAL A 31 -10.63 0.99 -5.65
CA VAL A 31 -11.97 0.55 -6.09
C VAL A 31 -12.76 0.10 -4.87
N GLU A 32 -13.85 0.80 -4.59
CA GLU A 32 -14.82 0.43 -3.57
C GLU A 32 -16.06 -0.15 -4.27
N TYR A 33 -16.36 -1.43 -4.07
CA TYR A 33 -17.50 -2.06 -4.72
C TYR A 33 -18.39 -2.83 -3.76
N ILE A 34 -19.68 -2.92 -4.12
CA ILE A 34 -20.68 -3.64 -3.36
C ILE A 34 -20.94 -5.01 -3.98
N THR A 35 -21.05 -6.03 -3.14
CA THR A 35 -21.21 -7.43 -3.54
C THR A 35 -22.11 -8.21 -2.55
N GLY A 36 -22.36 -9.47 -2.86
CA GLY A 36 -23.05 -10.38 -1.95
C GLY A 36 -23.02 -11.84 -2.40
N THR A 37 -22.93 -12.73 -1.42
CA THR A 37 -22.99 -14.20 -1.54
C THR A 37 -24.26 -14.69 -2.23
N TRP A 38 -25.37 -13.97 -2.07
CA TRP A 38 -26.68 -14.26 -2.68
C TRP A 38 -26.80 -13.77 -4.13
N CYS A 39 -25.92 -12.86 -4.57
CA CYS A 39 -26.03 -12.13 -5.83
C CYS A 39 -25.42 -12.91 -7.00
N GLY A 40 -26.26 -13.41 -7.91
CA GLY A 40 -25.84 -14.20 -9.08
C GLY A 40 -24.94 -13.47 -10.09
N ASN A 41 -24.97 -12.13 -10.09
CA ASN A 41 -24.12 -11.29 -10.96
C ASN A 41 -22.77 -10.93 -10.33
N CYS A 42 -22.64 -11.06 -9.02
CA CYS A 42 -21.48 -10.59 -8.28
C CYS A 42 -20.17 -11.36 -8.59
N PRO A 43 -20.20 -12.64 -9.02
CA PRO A 43 -19.00 -13.30 -9.51
C PRO A 43 -18.39 -12.64 -10.75
N CYS A 44 -19.19 -12.01 -11.62
CA CYS A 44 -18.64 -11.21 -12.73
C CYS A 44 -17.85 -9.99 -12.21
N GLY A 45 -18.35 -9.33 -11.16
CA GLY A 45 -17.64 -8.24 -10.51
C GLY A 45 -16.31 -8.70 -9.91
N HIS A 46 -16.29 -9.87 -9.26
CA HIS A 46 -15.06 -10.46 -8.75
C HIS A 46 -14.05 -10.77 -9.87
N GLN A 47 -14.49 -11.39 -10.97
CA GLN A 47 -13.64 -11.63 -12.15
C GLN A 47 -13.07 -10.34 -12.74
N THR A 48 -13.88 -9.28 -12.80
CA THR A 48 -13.43 -7.96 -13.25
C THR A 48 -12.34 -7.39 -12.32
N VAL A 49 -12.53 -7.48 -11.00
CA VAL A 49 -11.53 -7.06 -10.02
C VAL A 49 -10.21 -7.81 -10.21
N ASN A 50 -10.24 -9.14 -10.39
CA ASN A 50 -9.04 -9.95 -10.61
C ASN A 50 -8.31 -9.56 -11.90
N THR A 51 -9.06 -9.16 -12.93
CA THR A 51 -8.49 -8.63 -14.17
C THR A 51 -7.80 -7.28 -13.93
N ILE A 52 -8.45 -6.39 -13.16
CA ILE A 52 -7.92 -5.07 -12.80
C ILE A 52 -6.60 -5.21 -12.02
N THR A 53 -6.58 -6.03 -10.97
CA THR A 53 -5.40 -6.18 -10.10
C THR A 53 -4.27 -6.93 -10.81
N SER A 54 -4.56 -7.83 -11.75
CA SER A 54 -3.54 -8.47 -12.58
C SER A 54 -2.88 -7.48 -13.56
N ALA A 55 -3.66 -6.56 -14.14
CA ALA A 55 -3.16 -5.56 -15.09
C ALA A 55 -2.51 -4.35 -14.39
N ASN A 56 -3.02 -4.00 -13.20
CA ASN A 56 -2.59 -2.84 -12.41
C ASN A 56 -2.40 -3.26 -10.94
N PRO A 57 -1.27 -3.90 -10.59
CA PRO A 57 -1.03 -4.49 -9.26
C PRO A 57 -1.11 -3.53 -8.08
N ASN A 58 -0.97 -2.23 -8.35
CA ASN A 58 -1.07 -1.16 -7.35
C ASN A 58 -2.53 -0.75 -7.06
N THR A 59 -3.50 -1.28 -7.80
CA THR A 59 -4.92 -1.00 -7.55
C THR A 59 -5.35 -1.71 -6.28
N ILE A 60 -5.94 -0.95 -5.36
CA ILE A 60 -6.42 -1.46 -4.08
C ILE A 60 -7.94 -1.63 -4.16
N ILE A 61 -8.43 -2.68 -3.51
CA ILE A 61 -9.82 -3.10 -3.61
C ILE A 61 -10.43 -3.15 -2.22
N LEU A 62 -11.64 -2.59 -2.07
CA LEU A 62 -12.50 -2.78 -0.90
C LEU A 62 -13.83 -3.40 -1.37
N ALA A 63 -14.10 -4.62 -0.96
CA ALA A 63 -15.36 -5.31 -1.22
C ALA A 63 -16.32 -5.15 -0.03
N TYR A 64 -17.41 -4.43 -0.26
CA TYR A 64 -18.49 -4.24 0.70
C TYR A 64 -19.59 -5.28 0.45
N HIS A 65 -19.61 -6.31 1.29
CA HIS A 65 -20.72 -7.24 1.33
C HIS A 65 -21.97 -6.55 1.88
N ALA A 66 -23.10 -6.69 1.19
CA ALA A 66 -24.30 -5.92 1.53
C ALA A 66 -25.61 -6.64 1.22
N PHE A 67 -26.67 -6.11 1.81
CA PHE A 67 -28.07 -6.52 1.68
C PHE A 67 -28.34 -7.99 2.07
N GLY A 68 -29.62 -8.34 2.13
CA GLY A 68 -30.07 -9.69 2.44
C GLY A 68 -29.48 -10.26 3.73
N THR A 69 -29.21 -11.56 3.71
CA THR A 69 -28.63 -12.33 4.81
C THR A 69 -27.14 -12.61 4.60
N ASP A 70 -26.44 -11.72 3.91
CA ASP A 70 -25.01 -11.91 3.63
C ASP A 70 -24.20 -12.02 4.94
N PRO A 71 -23.34 -13.02 5.11
CA PRO A 71 -22.61 -13.23 6.37
C PRO A 71 -21.56 -12.16 6.65
N PHE A 72 -21.06 -11.45 5.63
CA PHE A 72 -19.94 -10.51 5.76
C PHE A 72 -20.38 -9.04 5.80
N ARG A 73 -21.69 -8.76 5.78
CA ARG A 73 -22.23 -7.38 5.75
C ARG A 73 -22.13 -6.59 7.05
N ASN A 74 -21.91 -7.27 8.16
CA ASN A 74 -21.87 -6.64 9.49
C ASN A 74 -20.42 -6.47 9.90
N PHE A 75 -19.96 -5.23 9.88
CA PHE A 75 -18.65 -4.80 10.34
C PHE A 75 -18.77 -3.38 10.88
N ASN A 76 -17.80 -2.95 11.69
CA ASN A 76 -17.73 -1.56 12.11
C ASN A 76 -17.52 -0.65 10.89
N GLY A 77 -18.43 0.29 10.65
CA GLY A 77 -18.43 1.16 9.47
C GLY A 77 -19.27 0.65 8.30
N ASN A 78 -20.14 -0.35 8.50
CA ASN A 78 -20.99 -0.91 7.43
C ASN A 78 -22.01 0.09 6.85
N GLU A 79 -22.24 1.23 7.51
CA GLU A 79 -22.98 2.36 6.95
C GLU A 79 -22.31 3.00 5.73
N ILE A 80 -21.05 2.65 5.42
CA ILE A 80 -20.32 3.10 4.23
C ILE A 80 -21.13 2.91 2.94
N VAL A 81 -21.83 1.77 2.82
CA VAL A 81 -22.66 1.46 1.64
C VAL A 81 -23.73 2.53 1.44
N ASN A 82 -24.35 2.98 2.52
CA ASN A 82 -25.37 4.03 2.49
C ASN A 82 -24.75 5.41 2.24
N LEU A 83 -23.60 5.72 2.85
CA LEU A 83 -22.89 6.99 2.68
C LEU A 83 -22.38 7.21 1.25
N LEU A 84 -21.97 6.13 0.58
CA LEU A 84 -21.63 6.15 -0.85
C LEU A 84 -22.89 6.17 -1.74
N GLY A 85 -24.05 5.79 -1.21
CA GLY A 85 -25.30 5.70 -1.96
C GLY A 85 -25.32 4.57 -2.97
N LEU A 86 -24.66 3.45 -2.65
CA LEU A 86 -24.66 2.24 -3.49
C LEU A 86 -25.92 1.43 -3.22
N VAL A 87 -26.77 1.27 -4.24
CA VAL A 87 -28.12 0.69 -4.09
C VAL A 87 -28.34 -0.62 -4.85
N SER A 88 -27.35 -1.09 -5.61
CA SER A 88 -27.45 -2.32 -6.40
C SER A 88 -26.10 -3.03 -6.52
N THR A 89 -26.14 -4.34 -6.77
CA THR A 89 -24.95 -5.21 -6.80
C THR A 89 -24.81 -5.94 -8.15
N PRO A 90 -23.58 -6.10 -8.71
CA PRO A 90 -22.35 -5.43 -8.31
C PRO A 90 -22.25 -4.02 -8.90
N THR A 91 -21.99 -3.01 -8.05
CA THR A 91 -21.64 -1.65 -8.47
C THR A 91 -20.42 -1.15 -7.72
N SER A 92 -19.72 -0.15 -8.26
CA SER A 92 -18.53 0.42 -7.61
C SER A 92 -18.49 1.94 -7.70
N VAL A 93 -17.61 2.51 -6.89
CA VAL A 93 -17.02 3.83 -7.09
C VAL A 93 -15.50 3.66 -7.18
N ILE A 94 -14.87 4.44 -8.06
CA ILE A 94 -13.43 4.41 -8.29
C ILE A 94 -12.87 5.76 -7.85
N ASP A 95 -11.96 5.74 -6.87
CA ASP A 95 -11.40 6.92 -6.21
C ASP A 95 -12.46 7.91 -5.69
N ARG A 96 -13.73 7.49 -5.54
CA ARG A 96 -14.87 8.40 -5.28
C ARG A 96 -14.89 9.59 -6.24
N ASN A 97 -14.46 9.36 -7.49
CA ASN A 97 -14.35 10.42 -8.48
C ASN A 97 -15.74 10.84 -8.95
N VAL A 98 -16.05 12.13 -8.75
CA VAL A 98 -17.36 12.71 -9.04
C VAL A 98 -17.77 12.58 -10.51
N PHE A 99 -16.82 12.52 -11.44
CA PHE A 99 -17.08 12.45 -12.89
C PHE A 99 -17.31 11.03 -13.39
N ILE A 100 -16.86 10.02 -12.64
CA ILE A 100 -17.03 8.61 -12.99
C ILE A 100 -18.37 8.08 -12.46
N GLY A 101 -18.81 8.57 -11.30
CA GLY A 101 -20.08 8.15 -10.69
C GLY A 101 -20.08 6.67 -10.28
N THR A 102 -21.28 6.11 -10.10
CA THR A 102 -21.45 4.68 -9.81
C THR A 102 -21.36 3.87 -11.10
N LEU A 103 -20.47 2.87 -11.13
CA LEU A 103 -20.27 2.03 -12.30
C LEU A 103 -20.83 0.62 -12.08
N SER A 104 -21.48 0.07 -13.11
CA SER A 104 -21.72 -1.37 -13.21
C SER A 104 -20.42 -2.09 -13.60
N TYR A 105 -20.30 -3.36 -13.22
CA TYR A 105 -19.05 -4.13 -13.37
C TYR A 105 -18.38 -4.10 -14.76
N PRO A 106 -19.09 -4.03 -15.90
CA PRO A 106 -18.41 -3.99 -17.21
C PRO A 106 -17.58 -2.73 -17.44
N LEU A 107 -17.84 -1.66 -16.69
CA LEU A 107 -17.17 -0.37 -16.83
C LEU A 107 -16.02 -0.16 -15.84
N TRP A 108 -15.78 -1.11 -14.92
CA TRP A 108 -14.78 -0.90 -13.86
C TRP A 108 -13.36 -0.82 -14.42
N ILE A 109 -13.02 -1.68 -15.41
CA ILE A 109 -11.68 -1.68 -16.04
C ILE A 109 -11.39 -0.32 -16.66
N SER A 110 -12.28 0.16 -17.54
CA SER A 110 -12.09 1.45 -18.22
C SER A 110 -12.14 2.64 -17.24
N GLY A 111 -12.90 2.52 -16.15
CA GLY A 111 -12.89 3.52 -15.08
C GLY A 111 -11.54 3.60 -14.34
N VAL A 112 -10.93 2.45 -14.03
CA VAL A 112 -9.59 2.40 -13.41
C VAL A 112 -8.52 2.90 -14.38
N GLU A 113 -8.54 2.45 -15.63
CA GLU A 113 -7.62 2.91 -16.68
C GLU A 113 -7.73 4.42 -16.92
N ASN A 114 -8.97 4.93 -16.95
CA ASN A 114 -9.20 6.37 -17.06
C ASN A 114 -8.54 7.11 -15.89
N ARG A 115 -8.62 6.57 -14.68
CA ARG A 115 -8.02 7.21 -13.51
C ARG A 115 -6.50 7.27 -13.60
N TYR A 116 -5.85 6.14 -13.91
CA TYR A 116 -4.40 6.11 -14.13
C TYR A 116 -3.96 7.04 -15.27
N SER A 117 -4.73 7.14 -16.35
CA SER A 117 -4.38 8.00 -17.49
C SER A 117 -4.61 9.49 -17.24
N SER A 118 -5.66 9.86 -16.49
CA SER A 118 -6.07 11.26 -16.30
C SER A 118 -5.46 11.93 -15.07
N SER A 119 -5.09 11.15 -14.06
CA SER A 119 -4.41 11.63 -12.85
C SER A 119 -3.39 10.58 -12.37
N PRO A 120 -2.33 10.30 -13.15
CA PRO A 120 -1.34 9.28 -12.83
C PRO A 120 -0.63 9.52 -11.50
N ASP A 121 -0.53 10.78 -11.09
CA ASP A 121 0.13 11.20 -9.87
C ASP A 121 -0.88 11.55 -8.77
N SER A 122 -0.45 11.32 -7.54
CA SER A 122 -1.12 11.74 -6.32
C SER A 122 -0.53 13.03 -5.78
N PRO A 123 -1.36 13.98 -5.28
CA PRO A 123 -0.89 15.13 -4.53
C PRO A 123 -0.56 14.82 -3.07
N VAL A 124 -0.72 13.57 -2.62
CA VAL A 124 -0.46 13.13 -1.25
C VAL A 124 0.41 11.88 -1.27
N ASP A 125 1.47 11.86 -0.47
CA ASP A 125 2.21 10.65 -0.17
C ASP A 125 1.74 10.05 1.18
N ILE A 126 1.72 8.72 1.29
CA ILE A 126 1.40 8.02 2.53
C ILE A 126 2.51 6.99 2.78
N VAL A 127 3.13 7.08 3.95
CA VAL A 127 4.20 6.16 4.37
C VAL A 127 3.85 5.57 5.73
N ILE A 128 3.84 4.24 5.84
CA ILE A 128 3.78 3.57 7.14
C ILE A 128 5.14 3.76 7.83
N THR A 129 5.13 4.40 8.99
CA THR A 129 6.34 4.66 9.78
C THR A 129 6.62 3.54 10.77
N SER A 130 5.57 2.84 11.22
CA SER A 130 5.69 1.60 12.00
C SER A 130 4.40 0.79 11.93
N LYS A 131 4.53 -0.53 11.99
CA LYS A 131 3.46 -1.52 12.14
C LYS A 131 3.92 -2.57 13.13
N SER A 132 3.07 -2.88 14.10
CA SER A 132 3.26 -4.03 15.00
C SER A 132 1.98 -4.82 15.10
N PHE A 133 2.11 -6.14 15.06
CA PHE A 133 1.02 -7.08 15.33
C PHE A 133 1.44 -7.98 16.49
N ASN A 134 0.57 -8.13 17.48
CA ASN A 134 0.80 -8.97 18.64
C ASN A 134 -0.04 -10.24 18.53
N ASP A 135 0.60 -11.36 18.22
CA ASP A 135 -0.06 -12.66 18.02
C ASP A 135 -0.77 -13.21 19.28
N LEU A 136 -0.44 -12.69 20.48
CA LEU A 136 -1.09 -13.11 21.73
C LEU A 136 -2.39 -12.35 21.98
N THR A 137 -2.47 -11.09 21.55
CA THR A 137 -3.63 -10.22 21.79
C THR A 137 -4.44 -9.94 20.53
N ASN A 138 -3.96 -10.38 19.37
CA ASN A 138 -4.44 -10.01 18.04
C ASN A 138 -4.52 -8.49 17.83
N GLU A 139 -3.70 -7.72 18.55
CA GLU A 139 -3.68 -6.26 18.43
C GLU A 139 -2.74 -5.83 17.31
N LEU A 140 -3.27 -5.04 16.38
CA LEU A 140 -2.53 -4.35 15.32
C LEU A 140 -2.42 -2.88 15.69
N THR A 141 -1.19 -2.34 15.66
CA THR A 141 -0.90 -0.91 15.75
C THR A 141 -0.17 -0.46 14.50
N VAL A 142 -0.62 0.64 13.88
CA VAL A 142 -0.03 1.20 12.66
C VAL A 142 0.10 2.71 12.79
N ASN A 143 1.31 3.23 12.60
CA ASN A 143 1.57 4.65 12.51
C ASN A 143 1.94 5.02 11.07
N VAL A 144 1.43 6.15 10.61
CA VAL A 144 1.60 6.63 9.25
C VAL A 144 1.95 8.10 9.23
N ASN A 145 2.71 8.48 8.20
CA ASN A 145 2.91 9.85 7.80
C ASN A 145 2.20 10.08 6.48
N ALA A 146 1.33 11.10 6.43
CA ALA A 146 0.81 11.62 5.19
C ALA A 146 1.50 12.95 4.87
N THR A 147 2.02 13.11 3.67
CA THR A 147 2.75 14.32 3.25
C THR A 147 2.07 14.96 2.05
N ALA A 148 1.77 16.26 2.12
CA ALA A 148 1.29 17.00 0.97
C ALA A 148 2.44 17.24 -0.01
N LEU A 149 2.21 16.87 -1.26
CA LEU A 149 3.18 17.00 -2.36
C LEU A 149 2.97 18.28 -3.19
N ASP A 150 1.91 19.02 -2.88
CA ASP A 150 1.58 20.34 -3.42
C ASP A 150 0.92 21.19 -2.32
N ASN A 151 0.62 22.46 -2.58
CA ASN A 151 -0.19 23.29 -1.69
C ASN A 151 -1.67 22.93 -1.86
N LEU A 152 -2.21 22.21 -0.89
CA LEU A 152 -3.56 21.68 -0.94
C LEU A 152 -4.53 22.56 -0.17
N THR A 153 -5.74 22.68 -0.70
CA THR A 153 -6.86 23.39 -0.08
C THR A 153 -8.05 22.47 0.15
N GLY A 154 -8.82 22.78 1.20
CA GLY A 154 -9.95 22.01 1.69
C GLY A 154 -9.59 21.13 2.89
N GLN A 155 -10.60 20.38 3.33
CA GLN A 155 -10.47 19.38 4.39
C GLN A 155 -10.08 18.04 3.76
N TYR A 156 -9.05 17.42 4.30
CA TYR A 156 -8.62 16.07 3.96
C TYR A 156 -8.89 15.15 5.15
N LYS A 157 -9.25 13.92 4.83
CA LYS A 157 -9.56 12.88 5.81
C LYS A 157 -8.75 11.63 5.48
N ILE A 158 -8.52 10.81 6.50
CA ILE A 158 -7.82 9.54 6.39
C ILE A 158 -8.70 8.42 6.91
N ASN A 159 -8.66 7.28 6.23
CA ASN A 159 -9.31 6.04 6.65
C ASN A 159 -8.28 4.94 6.83
N ALA A 160 -8.49 4.11 7.85
CA ALA A 160 -7.81 2.84 8.06
C ALA A 160 -8.86 1.73 8.03
N VAL A 161 -8.67 0.74 7.16
CA VAL A 161 -9.65 -0.33 6.89
C VAL A 161 -8.95 -1.68 6.94
N ILE A 162 -9.52 -2.65 7.65
CA ILE A 162 -9.09 -4.04 7.58
C ILE A 162 -9.89 -4.75 6.51
N VAL A 163 -9.20 -5.41 5.59
CA VAL A 163 -9.75 -6.34 4.61
C VAL A 163 -9.22 -7.74 4.88
N GLU A 164 -9.99 -8.75 4.48
CA GLU A 164 -9.58 -10.15 4.56
C GLU A 164 -9.83 -10.85 3.22
N ASP A 165 -8.84 -11.64 2.81
CA ASP A 165 -8.87 -12.48 1.63
C ASP A 165 -9.17 -13.96 1.99
N ASN A 166 -9.35 -14.81 0.98
CA ASN A 166 -9.49 -16.26 1.14
C ASN A 166 -10.68 -16.72 2.03
N LEU A 167 -11.76 -15.94 2.10
CA LEU A 167 -12.95 -16.31 2.88
C LEU A 167 -13.79 -17.33 2.10
N ILE A 168 -13.91 -18.54 2.62
CA ILE A 168 -14.67 -19.61 1.97
C ILE A 168 -16.15 -19.56 2.38
N TYR A 169 -17.03 -19.31 1.41
CA TYR A 169 -18.48 -19.35 1.61
C TYR A 169 -19.23 -19.71 0.33
N GLN A 170 -20.53 -19.96 0.43
CA GLN A 170 -21.35 -20.24 -0.75
C GLN A 170 -21.62 -18.98 -1.57
N GLN A 171 -21.58 -19.12 -2.90
CA GLN A 171 -21.88 -18.04 -3.84
C GLN A 171 -22.88 -18.52 -4.90
N ASN A 172 -23.91 -17.69 -5.13
CA ASN A 172 -24.85 -17.90 -6.22
C ASN A 172 -24.28 -17.38 -7.56
N PHE A 173 -24.58 -18.06 -8.65
CA PHE A 173 -24.13 -17.75 -10.01
C PHE A 173 -25.30 -17.64 -10.99
N TYR A 174 -25.23 -16.64 -11.86
CA TYR A 174 -25.99 -16.57 -13.10
C TYR A 174 -25.13 -16.97 -14.29
N SER A 175 -25.78 -17.36 -15.39
CA SER A 175 -25.15 -17.94 -16.58
C SER A 175 -24.05 -17.08 -17.20
N GLN A 176 -24.17 -15.75 -17.12
CA GLN A 176 -23.17 -14.82 -17.64
C GLN A 176 -21.90 -14.74 -16.79
N CYS A 177 -21.94 -15.19 -15.54
CA CYS A 177 -20.81 -15.13 -14.60
C CYS A 177 -20.20 -16.51 -14.29
N GLY A 178 -20.78 -17.59 -14.83
CA GLY A 178 -20.33 -18.96 -14.62
C GLY A 178 -21.46 -19.97 -14.77
N THR A 179 -21.26 -21.19 -14.28
CA THR A 179 -22.29 -22.23 -14.24
C THR A 179 -23.42 -21.81 -13.29
N PRO A 180 -24.68 -21.68 -13.75
CA PRO A 180 -25.78 -21.28 -12.88
C PRO A 180 -25.97 -22.20 -11.68
N GLY A 181 -26.23 -21.61 -10.51
CA GLY A 181 -26.45 -22.35 -9.27
C GLY A 181 -25.59 -21.87 -8.10
N ILE A 182 -25.59 -22.64 -7.02
CA ILE A 182 -24.82 -22.33 -5.82
C ILE A 182 -23.50 -23.12 -5.86
N VAL A 183 -22.39 -22.41 -5.75
CA VAL A 183 -21.05 -22.97 -5.51
C VAL A 183 -20.77 -22.85 -4.02
N SER A 184 -20.60 -23.97 -3.31
CA SER A 184 -20.55 -23.99 -1.84
C SER A 184 -19.21 -23.55 -1.22
N ASN A 185 -18.13 -23.58 -1.99
CA ASN A 185 -16.75 -23.34 -1.54
C ASN A 185 -16.09 -22.22 -2.35
N TYR A 186 -16.84 -21.15 -2.59
CA TYR A 186 -16.33 -20.00 -3.32
C TYR A 186 -15.44 -19.15 -2.41
N GLU A 187 -14.36 -18.63 -2.99
CA GLU A 187 -13.37 -17.78 -2.33
C GLU A 187 -13.77 -16.31 -2.49
N HIS A 188 -13.92 -15.63 -1.36
CA HIS A 188 -14.23 -14.21 -1.28
C HIS A 188 -12.99 -13.44 -0.84
N ASP A 189 -12.53 -12.53 -1.71
CA ASP A 189 -11.37 -11.70 -1.48
C ASP A 189 -11.73 -10.23 -1.23
N HIS A 190 -10.78 -9.49 -0.67
CA HIS A 190 -10.87 -8.06 -0.40
C HIS A 190 -12.05 -7.68 0.50
N VAL A 191 -12.58 -8.63 1.29
CA VAL A 191 -13.79 -8.43 2.08
C VAL A 191 -13.49 -7.46 3.20
N THR A 192 -14.19 -6.33 3.23
CA THR A 192 -14.02 -5.35 4.31
C THR A 192 -14.54 -5.91 5.62
N ARG A 193 -13.66 -5.98 6.63
CA ARG A 193 -13.95 -6.55 7.95
C ARG A 193 -14.05 -5.50 9.05
N ASN A 194 -13.40 -4.34 8.89
CA ASN A 194 -13.44 -3.25 9.89
C ASN A 194 -13.03 -1.91 9.28
N MET A 195 -13.80 -0.85 9.47
CA MET A 195 -13.33 0.52 9.27
C MET A 195 -12.88 1.09 10.61
N VAL A 196 -11.58 0.96 10.89
CA VAL A 196 -10.96 1.16 12.21
C VAL A 196 -11.33 2.50 12.83
N ASN A 197 -11.40 3.54 12.00
CA ASN A 197 -11.74 4.90 12.41
C ASN A 197 -13.11 5.37 11.87
N GLY A 198 -14.04 4.43 11.67
CA GLY A 198 -15.42 4.67 11.23
C GLY A 198 -15.57 4.86 9.72
N ALA A 199 -16.80 4.79 9.21
CA ALA A 199 -17.06 4.77 7.77
C ALA A 199 -16.54 5.99 7.00
N ALA A 200 -16.62 7.17 7.62
CA ALA A 200 -16.12 8.41 7.03
C ALA A 200 -14.69 8.76 7.48
N GLY A 201 -14.02 7.89 8.24
CA GLY A 201 -12.68 8.16 8.77
C GLY A 201 -12.60 9.40 9.65
N GLU A 202 -11.37 9.88 9.86
CA GLU A 202 -11.09 11.04 10.70
C GLU A 202 -10.42 12.17 9.92
N ASN A 203 -10.49 13.39 10.45
CA ASN A 203 -9.82 14.55 9.86
C ASN A 203 -8.30 14.35 9.91
N LEU A 204 -7.65 14.54 8.75
CA LEU A 204 -6.21 14.47 8.61
C LEU A 204 -5.57 15.83 8.92
N ASN A 205 -5.88 16.85 8.11
CA ASN A 205 -5.42 18.22 8.34
C ASN A 205 -6.40 19.01 9.21
N THR A 206 -5.90 20.06 9.86
CA THR A 206 -6.71 21.02 10.60
C THR A 206 -6.89 22.29 9.77
N GLY A 207 -8.14 22.67 9.51
CA GLY A 207 -8.47 23.84 8.69
C GLY A 207 -8.42 23.56 7.19
N ASN A 208 -8.53 24.61 6.38
CA ASN A 208 -8.75 24.49 4.94
C ASN A 208 -7.47 24.49 4.10
N ASN A 209 -6.29 24.41 4.71
CA ASN A 209 -5.01 24.41 4.00
C ASN A 209 -4.12 23.27 4.51
N TRP A 210 -3.34 22.69 3.61
CA TRP A 210 -2.28 21.74 3.90
C TRP A 210 -1.10 22.06 2.98
N SER A 211 -0.05 22.63 3.57
CA SER A 211 1.07 23.21 2.81
C SER A 211 1.96 22.14 2.21
N MET A 212 2.55 22.42 1.04
CA MET A 212 3.50 21.52 0.40
C MET A 212 4.64 21.14 1.36
N ASN A 213 5.03 19.86 1.36
CA ASN A 213 6.00 19.22 2.25
C ASN A 213 5.62 19.17 3.73
N GLN A 214 4.41 19.62 4.10
CA GLN A 214 3.92 19.41 5.45
C GLN A 214 3.51 17.95 5.62
N THR A 215 4.13 17.28 6.58
CA THR A 215 3.77 15.93 7.00
C THR A 215 2.86 15.97 8.21
N ILE A 216 1.83 15.13 8.19
CA ILE A 216 0.90 14.92 9.31
C ILE A 216 0.95 13.43 9.68
N SER A 217 1.24 13.15 10.95
CA SER A 217 1.30 11.79 11.47
C SER A 217 -0.02 11.36 12.09
N LYS A 218 -0.40 10.09 11.87
CA LYS A 218 -1.59 9.46 12.45
C LYS A 218 -1.26 8.07 12.95
N GLY A 219 -1.94 7.65 14.01
CA GLY A 219 -1.80 6.31 14.61
C GLY A 219 -3.15 5.63 14.66
N PHE A 220 -3.18 4.35 14.30
CA PHE A 220 -4.37 3.50 14.31
C PHE A 220 -4.07 2.26 15.13
N GLN A 221 -5.02 1.87 15.97
CA GLN A 221 -4.95 0.64 16.75
C GLN A 221 -6.27 -0.11 16.60
N THR A 222 -6.19 -1.42 16.39
CA THR A 222 -7.37 -2.27 16.31
C THR A 222 -7.05 -3.71 16.73
N THR A 223 -8.07 -4.49 17.03
CA THR A 223 -7.95 -5.92 17.32
C THR A 223 -8.51 -6.69 16.13
N ILE A 224 -7.73 -7.64 15.61
CA ILE A 224 -8.19 -8.60 14.62
C ILE A 224 -9.09 -9.61 15.33
N ASP A 225 -10.34 -9.71 14.89
CA ASP A 225 -11.31 -10.61 15.51
C ASP A 225 -10.79 -12.06 15.45
N ALA A 226 -11.01 -12.83 16.52
CA ALA A 226 -10.50 -14.19 16.64
C ALA A 226 -11.08 -15.16 15.59
N SER A 227 -12.17 -14.79 14.90
CA SER A 227 -12.73 -15.54 13.79
C SER A 227 -12.05 -15.29 12.44
N TRP A 228 -11.13 -14.32 12.36
CA TRP A 228 -10.42 -13.96 11.13
C TRP A 228 -9.03 -14.62 11.12
N ILE A 229 -8.44 -14.77 9.94
CA ILE A 229 -7.09 -15.30 9.77
C ILE A 229 -6.14 -14.11 9.54
N PRO A 230 -5.29 -13.72 10.51
CA PRO A 230 -4.45 -12.52 10.39
C PRO A 230 -3.56 -12.49 9.14
N ASP A 231 -3.04 -13.65 8.70
CA ASP A 231 -2.22 -13.75 7.47
C ASP A 231 -2.99 -13.45 6.19
N ASN A 232 -4.32 -13.58 6.22
CA ASN A 232 -5.20 -13.18 5.12
C ASN A 232 -5.66 -11.72 5.26
N CYS A 233 -5.31 -11.04 6.35
CA CYS A 233 -5.73 -9.68 6.60
C CYS A 233 -4.71 -8.67 6.07
N ARG A 234 -5.22 -7.55 5.54
CA ARG A 234 -4.43 -6.37 5.20
C ARG A 234 -5.05 -5.13 5.82
N ILE A 235 -4.22 -4.17 6.19
CA ILE A 235 -4.66 -2.81 6.48
C ILE A 235 -4.55 -1.98 5.20
N VAL A 236 -5.65 -1.34 4.83
CA VAL A 236 -5.73 -0.36 3.75
C VAL A 236 -5.83 1.02 4.38
N LEU A 237 -4.95 1.93 3.95
CA LEU A 237 -4.88 3.31 4.40
C LEU A 237 -5.10 4.21 3.21
N PHE A 238 -6.05 5.13 3.29
CA PHE A 238 -6.26 6.07 2.20
C PHE A 238 -6.60 7.47 2.69
N VAL A 239 -6.11 8.46 1.95
CA VAL A 239 -6.40 9.87 2.16
C VAL A 239 -7.31 10.36 1.06
N TYR A 240 -8.36 11.08 1.45
CA TYR A 240 -9.31 11.65 0.51
C TYR A 240 -9.59 13.12 0.83
N LYS A 241 -9.94 13.89 -0.19
CA LYS A 241 -10.39 15.27 -0.07
C LYS A 241 -11.90 15.28 0.15
N GLU A 242 -12.37 15.94 1.20
CA GLU A 242 -13.79 16.02 1.52
C GLU A 242 -14.57 16.77 0.42
N GLY A 243 -15.62 16.13 -0.07
CA GLY A 243 -16.58 16.69 -1.02
C GLY A 243 -17.93 16.98 -0.37
N SER A 244 -18.94 17.32 -1.19
CA SER A 244 -20.31 17.55 -0.70
C SER A 244 -21.00 16.31 -0.13
N THR A 245 -20.57 15.12 -0.56
CA THR A 245 -21.01 13.82 -0.08
C THR A 245 -19.80 12.88 -0.01
N LEU A 246 -19.91 11.75 0.69
CA LEU A 246 -18.82 10.78 0.70
C LEU A 246 -18.52 10.24 -0.70
N ARG A 247 -19.55 10.03 -1.53
CA ARG A 247 -19.39 9.61 -2.93
C ARG A 247 -18.59 10.59 -3.79
N THR A 248 -18.56 11.87 -3.43
CA THR A 248 -17.82 12.92 -4.16
C THR A 248 -16.57 13.38 -3.43
N SER A 249 -16.16 12.64 -2.40
CA SER A 249 -14.96 12.91 -1.61
C SER A 249 -13.78 12.14 -2.20
N GLU A 250 -13.16 12.73 -3.22
CA GLU A 250 -12.16 12.09 -4.08
C GLU A 250 -10.95 11.58 -3.28
N ILE A 251 -10.64 10.29 -3.45
CA ILE A 251 -9.46 9.64 -2.89
C ILE A 251 -8.23 10.11 -3.65
N GLN A 252 -7.24 10.59 -2.88
CA GLN A 252 -6.03 11.18 -3.39
C GLN A 252 -4.90 10.18 -3.42
N GLN A 253 -4.77 9.35 -2.38
CA GLN A 253 -3.81 8.26 -2.33
C GLN A 253 -4.35 7.12 -1.48
N ALA A 254 -3.95 5.90 -1.81
CA ALA A 254 -4.19 4.71 -1.00
C ALA A 254 -2.91 3.86 -0.93
N ILE A 255 -2.68 3.19 0.19
CA ILE A 255 -1.66 2.16 0.34
C ILE A 255 -2.28 0.98 1.09
N GLN A 256 -1.63 -0.17 1.02
CA GLN A 256 -2.03 -1.34 1.78
C GLN A 256 -0.81 -2.10 2.27
N GLU A 257 -0.97 -2.81 3.38
CA GLU A 257 0.10 -3.58 4.02
C GLU A 257 -0.51 -4.81 4.69
N ALA A 258 0.20 -5.95 4.68
CA ALA A 258 -0.22 -7.14 5.40
C ALA A 258 -0.37 -6.85 6.90
N VAL A 259 -1.30 -7.49 7.60
CA VAL A 259 -1.42 -7.34 9.06
C VAL A 259 -0.23 -7.98 9.76
N THR A 260 0.12 -9.21 9.39
CA THR A 260 1.28 -9.93 9.91
C THR A 260 2.57 -9.52 9.19
N GLY A 261 3.71 -9.96 9.72
CA GLY A 261 5.04 -9.56 9.27
C GLY A 261 5.47 -8.17 9.77
N THR A 262 6.76 -7.98 10.02
CA THR A 262 7.29 -6.69 10.50
C THR A 262 7.47 -5.70 9.35
N THR A 263 6.93 -4.48 9.47
CA THR A 263 7.36 -3.37 8.60
C THR A 263 8.73 -2.87 9.05
N GLY A 264 9.78 -3.59 8.70
CA GLY A 264 11.13 -3.04 8.83
C GLY A 264 11.47 -2.09 7.69
N ILE A 265 10.70 -2.07 6.59
CA ILE A 265 11.15 -1.48 5.33
C ILE A 265 10.38 -0.23 4.98
N THR A 266 11.09 0.89 4.98
CA THR A 266 10.62 2.16 4.43
C THR A 266 11.14 2.31 3.01
N SER A 267 10.24 2.41 2.04
CA SER A 267 10.57 2.77 0.65
C SER A 267 10.74 4.28 0.54
N ASN A 268 11.90 4.74 0.07
CA ASN A 268 12.13 6.13 -0.32
C ASN A 268 12.19 6.18 -1.85
N ASN A 269 11.10 6.60 -2.49
CA ASN A 269 10.99 6.72 -3.96
C ASN A 269 11.71 7.94 -4.56
N SER A 270 12.73 8.48 -3.88
CA SER A 270 13.44 9.69 -4.26
C SER A 270 14.84 9.39 -4.81
N GLY A 271 14.92 8.90 -6.05
CA GLY A 271 16.18 8.84 -6.77
C GLY A 271 16.15 7.94 -8.00
N GLN A 272 16.85 8.35 -9.05
CA GLN A 272 17.18 7.46 -10.17
C GLN A 272 18.12 6.36 -9.65
N VAL A 273 17.55 5.27 -9.15
CA VAL A 273 18.32 4.07 -8.76
C VAL A 273 18.94 3.50 -10.03
N SER A 274 20.27 3.59 -10.13
CA SER A 274 21.03 3.19 -11.32
C SER A 274 21.51 1.74 -11.28
N GLY A 275 21.37 1.05 -10.15
CA GLY A 275 21.79 -0.33 -9.98
C GLY A 275 21.35 -0.92 -8.64
N TYR A 276 21.65 -2.20 -8.46
CA TYR A 276 21.49 -2.86 -7.17
C TYR A 276 22.55 -2.39 -6.19
N GLU A 277 22.13 -2.04 -4.98
CA GLU A 277 23.05 -1.69 -3.90
C GLU A 277 22.56 -2.27 -2.58
N LEU A 278 23.48 -2.82 -1.79
CA LEU A 278 23.27 -3.04 -0.38
C LEU A 278 24.29 -2.16 0.35
N SER A 279 23.84 -1.31 1.27
CA SER A 279 24.71 -0.42 2.04
C SER A 279 25.21 -1.11 3.31
N GLN A 280 26.36 -0.66 3.81
CA GLN A 280 26.78 -1.01 5.16
C GLN A 280 25.80 -0.42 6.17
N ASN A 281 25.36 -1.21 7.15
CA ASN A 281 24.47 -0.76 8.20
C ASN A 281 25.12 0.38 9.01
N TYR A 282 24.31 1.35 9.46
CA TYR A 282 24.79 2.46 10.29
C TYR A 282 23.81 2.74 11.44
N PRO A 283 24.30 2.85 12.69
CA PRO A 283 25.70 2.66 13.12
C PRO A 283 26.17 1.20 12.96
N ASN A 284 27.49 0.98 12.87
CA ASN A 284 28.12 -0.34 12.97
C ASN A 284 29.52 -0.21 13.59
N PRO A 285 29.80 -0.78 14.78
CA PRO A 285 28.88 -1.55 15.63
C PRO A 285 27.66 -0.75 16.11
N PHE A 286 26.57 -1.43 16.47
CA PHE A 286 25.30 -0.79 16.86
C PHE A 286 24.78 -1.26 18.23
N ASN A 287 23.94 -0.45 18.87
CA ASN A 287 23.30 -0.75 20.16
C ASN A 287 22.00 0.06 20.38
N PRO A 288 20.82 -0.58 20.55
CA PRO A 288 20.48 -1.88 20.00
C PRO A 288 20.01 -1.77 18.54
N THR A 289 19.81 -0.55 18.00
CA THR A 289 19.23 -0.35 16.67
C THR A 289 20.26 0.07 15.61
N THR A 290 20.03 -0.34 14.37
CA THR A 290 20.80 0.09 13.18
C THR A 290 19.90 0.20 11.97
N ASN A 291 20.30 1.01 10.99
CA ASN A 291 19.60 1.16 9.72
C ASN A 291 20.41 0.54 8.59
N ILE A 292 19.75 -0.22 7.71
CA ILE A 292 20.34 -0.91 6.58
C ILE A 292 19.64 -0.43 5.31
N LYS A 293 20.38 0.28 4.45
CA LYS A 293 19.84 0.75 3.18
C LYS A 293 20.15 -0.24 2.07
N PHE A 294 19.23 -0.38 1.13
CA PHE A 294 19.47 -1.08 -0.12
C PHE A 294 18.67 -0.45 -1.25
N SER A 295 19.02 -0.76 -2.49
CA SER A 295 18.28 -0.29 -3.66
C SER A 295 18.18 -1.39 -4.72
N ILE A 296 17.06 -1.38 -5.44
CA ILE A 296 16.80 -2.27 -6.58
C ILE A 296 16.44 -1.41 -7.80
N PRO A 297 17.05 -1.63 -8.97
CA PRO A 297 16.84 -0.81 -10.16
C PRO A 297 15.60 -1.23 -10.98
N GLU A 298 15.09 -2.43 -10.73
CA GLU A 298 13.95 -3.04 -11.42
C GLU A 298 13.01 -3.73 -10.42
N ASP A 299 11.74 -3.79 -10.78
CA ASP A 299 10.71 -4.46 -10.00
C ASP A 299 10.95 -5.98 -10.02
N GLY A 300 10.75 -6.66 -8.90
CA GLY A 300 10.95 -8.10 -8.86
C GLY A 300 10.89 -8.71 -7.47
N ASN A 301 11.04 -10.04 -7.41
CA ASN A 301 11.10 -10.74 -6.13
C ASN A 301 12.42 -10.44 -5.43
N VAL A 302 12.31 -10.01 -4.18
CA VAL A 302 13.40 -9.67 -3.28
C VAL A 302 13.27 -10.50 -2.01
N SER A 303 14.39 -11.05 -1.56
CA SER A 303 14.55 -11.63 -0.23
C SER A 303 15.58 -10.81 0.53
N PHE A 304 15.17 -10.22 1.65
CA PHE A 304 16.06 -9.55 2.60
C PHE A 304 15.91 -10.17 3.98
N LYS A 305 16.99 -10.75 4.49
CA LYS A 305 16.99 -11.47 5.77
C LYS A 305 18.25 -11.19 6.58
N ILE A 306 18.14 -11.40 7.89
CA ILE A 306 19.25 -11.37 8.84
C ILE A 306 19.51 -12.80 9.32
N VAL A 307 20.78 -13.18 9.35
CA VAL A 307 21.25 -14.49 9.83
C VAL A 307 22.34 -14.33 10.88
N ASP A 308 22.43 -15.27 11.81
CA ASP A 308 23.52 -15.32 12.79
C ASP A 308 24.82 -15.90 12.19
N ILE A 309 25.88 -16.01 13.01
CA ILE A 309 27.18 -16.55 12.59
C ILE A 309 27.12 -18.03 12.17
N SER A 310 26.13 -18.78 12.64
CA SER A 310 25.90 -20.18 12.24
C SER A 310 25.12 -20.31 10.94
N GLY A 311 24.60 -19.19 10.41
CA GLY A 311 23.76 -19.15 9.21
C GLY A 311 22.28 -19.42 9.48
N LYS A 312 21.87 -19.47 10.75
CA LYS A 312 20.45 -19.57 11.12
C LYS A 312 19.76 -18.24 10.82
N GLU A 313 18.60 -18.31 10.18
CA GLU A 313 17.73 -17.14 9.97
C GLU A 313 17.23 -16.62 11.33
N VAL A 314 17.44 -15.32 11.54
CA VAL A 314 17.13 -14.61 12.77
C VAL A 314 15.89 -13.75 12.56
N GLU A 315 15.86 -13.03 11.44
CA GLU A 315 14.74 -12.17 11.03
C GLU A 315 14.61 -12.16 9.51
N ASN A 316 13.38 -12.01 9.03
CA ASN A 316 13.06 -11.90 7.60
C ASN A 316 12.20 -10.67 7.36
N TYR A 317 12.76 -9.68 6.66
CA TYR A 317 12.11 -8.40 6.42
C TYR A 317 11.43 -8.32 5.06
N VAL A 318 11.93 -9.07 4.07
CA VAL A 318 11.28 -9.22 2.75
C VAL A 318 11.43 -10.65 2.30
N ASN A 319 10.32 -11.20 1.83
CA ASN A 319 10.33 -12.37 0.97
C ASN A 319 9.19 -12.27 -0.03
N GLY A 320 9.35 -11.43 -1.04
CA GLY A 320 8.26 -11.11 -1.96
C GLY A 320 8.60 -10.03 -2.97
N PHE A 321 7.59 -9.56 -3.69
CA PHE A 321 7.76 -8.60 -4.78
C PHE A 321 7.98 -7.17 -4.24
N LEU A 322 9.02 -6.49 -4.70
CA LEU A 322 9.29 -5.07 -4.44
C LEU A 322 9.43 -4.30 -5.76
N GLN A 323 9.00 -3.04 -5.75
CA GLN A 323 9.18 -2.12 -6.86
C GLN A 323 10.61 -1.57 -6.91
N ARG A 324 11.06 -1.10 -8.07
CA ARG A 324 12.30 -0.33 -8.18
C ARG A 324 12.30 0.81 -7.16
N GLY A 325 13.38 0.98 -6.43
CA GLY A 325 13.41 1.94 -5.34
C GLY A 325 14.58 1.76 -4.40
N SER A 326 14.72 2.72 -3.49
CA SER A 326 15.63 2.61 -2.36
C SER A 326 14.84 2.32 -1.10
N TYR A 327 15.35 1.40 -0.31
CA TYR A 327 14.71 0.84 0.86
C TYR A 327 15.60 1.02 2.08
N ASN A 328 15.00 1.20 3.25
CA ASN A 328 15.70 1.27 4.52
C ASN A 328 15.07 0.31 5.51
N VAL A 329 15.86 -0.65 5.99
CA VAL A 329 15.51 -1.61 7.03
C VAL A 329 16.01 -1.11 8.38
N GLU A 330 15.12 -0.86 9.34
CA GLU A 330 15.54 -0.72 10.74
C GLU A 330 15.63 -2.10 11.40
N PHE A 331 16.80 -2.44 11.94
CA PHE A 331 17.00 -3.64 12.74
C PHE A 331 17.15 -3.28 14.21
N ASP A 332 16.24 -3.79 15.05
CA ASP A 332 16.37 -3.75 16.51
C ASP A 332 16.96 -5.06 17.05
N GLY A 333 18.19 -4.96 17.53
CA GLY A 333 18.97 -6.03 18.14
C GLY A 333 18.60 -6.37 19.59
N SER A 334 17.62 -5.69 20.19
CA SER A 334 17.32 -5.76 21.64
C SER A 334 17.11 -7.20 22.15
N SER A 335 16.42 -8.03 21.37
CA SER A 335 16.09 -9.43 21.69
C SER A 335 17.21 -10.43 21.36
N PHE A 336 18.33 -9.98 20.80
CA PHE A 336 19.43 -10.84 20.34
C PHE A 336 20.69 -10.70 21.21
N ALA A 337 21.59 -11.68 21.15
CA ALA A 337 22.85 -11.66 21.89
C ALA A 337 23.88 -10.76 21.21
N SER A 338 24.77 -10.12 21.97
CA SER A 338 25.89 -9.39 21.37
C SER A 338 26.75 -10.33 20.51
N GLY A 339 27.13 -9.88 19.33
CA GLY A 339 27.82 -10.75 18.39
C GLY A 339 27.81 -10.27 16.96
N ILE A 340 28.32 -11.13 16.08
CA ILE A 340 28.37 -10.90 14.64
C ILE A 340 27.12 -11.46 14.00
N TYR A 341 26.47 -10.63 13.19
CA TYR A 341 25.33 -10.98 12.36
C TYR A 341 25.66 -10.66 10.90
N PHE A 342 24.91 -11.27 10.00
CA PHE A 342 24.95 -10.94 8.59
C PHE A 342 23.55 -10.63 8.09
N TYR A 343 23.47 -9.75 7.11
CA TYR A 343 22.24 -9.51 6.36
C TYR A 343 22.51 -9.74 4.89
N GLU A 344 21.53 -10.31 4.21
CA GLU A 344 21.61 -10.76 2.81
C GLU A 344 20.44 -10.15 2.04
N LEU A 345 20.77 -9.50 0.92
CA LEU A 345 19.81 -9.08 -0.10
C LEU A 345 19.96 -10.00 -1.29
N LYS A 346 18.87 -10.65 -1.69
CA LYS A 346 18.82 -11.56 -2.84
C LYS A 346 17.66 -11.20 -3.75
N THR A 347 17.92 -11.14 -5.05
CA THR A 347 16.93 -11.02 -6.12
C THR A 347 17.26 -12.07 -7.18
N ASP A 348 16.49 -12.12 -8.27
CA ASP A 348 16.79 -13.00 -9.41
C ASP A 348 18.15 -12.66 -10.06
N ASN A 349 18.55 -11.38 -10.04
CA ASN A 349 19.72 -10.86 -10.75
C ASN A 349 20.85 -10.35 -9.83
N PHE A 350 20.64 -10.31 -8.51
CA PHE A 350 21.59 -9.76 -7.55
C PHE A 350 21.64 -10.55 -6.24
N THR A 351 22.83 -10.69 -5.66
CA THR A 351 22.98 -11.16 -4.28
C THR A 351 24.15 -10.44 -3.64
N ASP A 352 23.92 -9.74 -2.54
CA ASP A 352 24.99 -9.18 -1.69
C ASP A 352 24.71 -9.51 -0.23
N ARG A 353 25.79 -9.67 0.54
CA ARG A 353 25.75 -10.01 1.96
C ARG A 353 26.77 -9.17 2.70
N LYS A 354 26.34 -8.55 3.79
CA LYS A 354 27.20 -7.74 4.65
C LYS A 354 27.14 -8.16 6.09
N LYS A 355 28.19 -7.77 6.83
CA LYS A 355 28.41 -8.13 8.23
C LYS A 355 28.12 -6.92 9.12
N MET A 356 27.46 -7.16 10.25
CA MET A 356 27.22 -6.16 11.30
C MET A 356 27.58 -6.71 12.68
N MET A 357 27.82 -5.81 13.63
CA MET A 357 28.19 -6.15 15.01
C MET A 357 27.24 -5.49 16.01
N LEU A 358 26.50 -6.31 16.75
CA LEU A 358 25.64 -5.87 17.85
C LEU A 358 26.45 -5.80 19.15
N LEU A 359 26.46 -4.63 19.78
CA LEU A 359 26.99 -4.40 21.13
C LEU A 359 25.82 -4.27 22.11
N LYS A 360 25.96 -4.85 23.30
CA LYS A 360 25.10 -4.54 24.45
C LYS A 360 25.90 -3.75 25.47
#